data_AF-A0A916HVB7-F1
#
_entry.id   AF-A0A916HVB7-F1
#
_cell.length_a   1.000
_cell.length_b   1.000
_cell.length_c   1.000
_cell.angle_alpha   90.00
_cell.angle_beta   90.00
_cell.angle_gamma   90.00
#
_symmetry.space_group_name_H-M   'P 1'
#
loop_
_entity.id
_entity.type
_entity.pdbx_description
1 polymer ?
#
loop_
_entity_poly.entity_id
_entity_poly.type
_entity_poly.pdbx_seq_one_letter_code
_entity_poly.pdbx_strand_id
1 'polypeptide(L)' 'GADAVGMSTVNEVVVARHCGMRVLGFSGISNICIDDPDADLEATHQEVLDVGTQKIVPGLISLLRGVIAVL' A
#
# COMPACT_ATOMS: atom_id res chain seq x y z
N GLY A 1 -17.88 -0.90 3.05
CA GLY A 1 -16.85 -1.94 3.24
C GLY A 1 -15.53 -1.36 2.78
N ALA A 2 -14.42 -1.70 3.43
CA ALA A 2 -13.08 -1.28 3.01
C ALA A 2 -12.50 -2.30 2.01
N ASP A 3 -11.74 -1.84 1.02
CA ASP A 3 -11.08 -2.70 0.03
C ASP A 3 -9.63 -3.07 0.43
N ALA A 4 -9.04 -2.30 1.34
CA ALA A 4 -7.71 -2.52 1.90
C ALA A 4 -7.59 -1.86 3.29
N VAL A 5 -6.66 -2.35 4.10
CA VAL A 5 -6.33 -1.81 5.43
C VAL A 5 -4.82 -1.65 5.57
N GLY A 6 -4.40 -0.58 6.24
CA GLY A 6 -3.00 -0.27 6.50
C GLY A 6 -2.87 0.70 7.67
N MET A 7 -1.64 0.87 8.14
CA MET A 7 -1.33 1.63 9.37
C MET A 7 -0.76 3.03 9.09
N SER A 8 -0.78 3.51 7.84
CA SER A 8 -0.15 4.78 7.43
C SER A 8 -1.01 5.55 6.41
N THR A 9 -0.42 6.57 5.79
CA THR A 9 -0.92 7.30 4.60
C THR A 9 -2.05 8.28 4.87
N VAL A 10 -3.08 7.90 5.65
CA VAL A 10 -4.27 8.75 5.84
C VAL A 10 -3.90 10.09 6.48
N ASN A 11 -3.05 10.09 7.50
CA ASN A 11 -2.67 11.30 8.22
C ASN A 11 -1.91 12.28 7.30
N GLU A 12 -0.99 11.77 6.49
CA GLU A 12 -0.21 12.53 5.53
C GLU A 12 -1.12 13.14 4.44
N VAL A 13 -2.08 12.36 3.92
CA VAL A 13 -3.04 12.82 2.91
C VAL A 13 -3.92 13.94 3.47
N VAL A 14 -4.41 13.80 4.70
CA VAL A 14 -5.26 14.82 5.35
C VAL A 14 -4.52 16.16 5.46
N VAL A 15 -3.27 16.14 5.92
CA VAL A 15 -2.45 17.35 6.05
C VAL A 15 -2.12 17.96 4.67
N ALA A 16 -1.71 17.14 3.69
CA ALA A 16 -1.40 17.63 2.35
C ALA A 16 -2.62 18.28 1.67
N ARG A 17 -3.81 17.67 1.81
CA ARG A 17 -5.08 18.21 1.30
C ARG A 17 -5.47 19.50 2.01
N HIS A 18 -5.29 19.59 3.32
CA HIS A 18 -5.50 20.83 4.07
C HIS A 18 -4.63 21.97 3.54
N CYS A 19 -3.40 21.68 3.10
CA CYS A 19 -2.50 22.65 2.46
C CYS A 19 -2.77 22.90 0.97
N GLY A 20 -3.87 22.39 0.39
CA GLY A 20 -4.23 22.61 -1.01
C GLY A 20 -3.48 21.74 -2.02
N MET A 21 -2.75 20.72 -1.59
CA MET A 21 -1.98 19.85 -2.49
C MET A 21 -2.90 18.80 -3.16
N ARG A 22 -2.53 18.39 -4.38
CA ARG A 22 -3.10 17.17 -5.00
C ARG A 22 -2.26 15.97 -4.54
N VAL A 23 -2.92 14.86 -4.24
CA VAL A 23 -2.26 13.64 -3.72
C VAL A 23 -2.69 12.43 -4.55
N LEU A 24 -1.72 11.61 -4.94
CA LEU A 24 -1.91 10.28 -5.54
C LEU A 24 -1.26 9.26 -4.60
N GLY A 25 -2.04 8.30 -4.12
CA GLY A 25 -1.58 7.23 -3.22
C GLY A 25 -1.67 5.86 -3.89
N PHE A 26 -0.74 4.97 -3.53
CA PHE A 26 -0.73 3.58 -3.97
C PHE A 26 -0.67 2.67 -2.74
N SER A 27 -1.45 1.60 -2.74
CA SER A 27 -1.38 0.54 -1.73
C SER A 27 -0.86 -0.73 -2.38
N GLY A 28 0.32 -1.18 -1.98
CA GLY A 28 0.81 -2.50 -2.33
C GLY A 28 0.14 -3.53 -1.44
N ILE A 29 -0.73 -4.38 -2.01
CA ILE A 29 -1.43 -5.42 -1.24
C ILE A 29 -0.44 -6.54 -0.93
N SER A 30 0.05 -6.57 0.30
CA SER A 30 1.08 -7.50 0.77
C SER A 30 0.54 -8.87 1.15
N ASN A 31 -0.71 -8.94 1.59
CA ASN A 31 -1.35 -10.16 2.07
C ASN A 31 -2.87 -10.05 1.93
N ILE A 32 -3.55 -11.20 2.06
CA ILE A 32 -5.00 -11.27 2.19
C ILE A 32 -5.36 -11.12 3.67
N CYS A 33 -6.46 -10.42 3.98
CA CYS A 33 -6.96 -10.36 5.35
C CYS A 33 -7.47 -11.73 5.76
N ILE A 34 -7.02 -12.21 6.92
CA ILE A 34 -7.53 -13.42 7.56
C ILE A 34 -8.71 -12.98 8.44
N ASP A 35 -9.92 -13.36 8.06
CA ASP A 35 -11.17 -12.97 8.71
C ASP A 35 -11.76 -14.07 9.59
N ASP A 36 -11.21 -15.28 9.52
CA ASP A 36 -11.54 -16.41 10.37
C ASP A 36 -10.56 -16.48 11.58
N PRO A 37 -11.06 -16.31 12.82
CA PRO A 37 -10.22 -16.40 14.01
C PRO A 37 -9.67 -17.80 14.30
N ASP A 38 -10.22 -18.86 13.67
CA ASP A 38 -9.77 -20.24 13.82
C ASP A 38 -8.81 -20.67 12.69
N ALA A 39 -8.46 -19.77 11.77
CA ALA A 39 -7.52 -20.09 10.69
C ALA A 39 -6.09 -20.28 11.21
N ASP A 40 -5.43 -21.35 10.78
CA ASP A 40 -3.99 -21.61 11.01
C ASP A 40 -3.06 -20.69 10.16
N LEU A 41 -3.58 -19.57 9.64
CA LEU A 41 -2.85 -18.60 8.84
C LEU A 41 -2.58 -17.35 9.67
N GLU A 42 -1.34 -16.86 9.62
CA GLU A 42 -0.95 -15.60 10.27
C GLU A 42 -0.31 -14.66 9.25
N ALA A 43 -0.73 -13.39 9.25
CA ALA A 43 -0.04 -12.36 8.49
C ALA A 43 1.25 -11.98 9.22
N THR A 44 2.40 -12.37 8.66
CA THR A 44 3.70 -12.07 9.27
C THR A 44 4.36 -10.85 8.63
N HIS A 45 5.15 -10.10 9.41
CA HIS A 45 5.90 -8.97 8.87
C HIS A 45 6.92 -9.42 7.81
N GLN A 46 7.51 -10.61 7.96
CA GLN A 46 8.47 -11.13 6.98
C GLN A 46 7.82 -11.38 5.63
N GLU A 47 6.63 -11.99 5.60
CA GLU A 47 5.87 -12.17 4.36
C GLU A 47 5.57 -10.83 3.68
N VAL A 48 5.16 -9.83 4.47
CA VAL A 48 4.91 -8.47 3.96
C VAL A 48 6.16 -7.88 3.30
N LEU A 49 7.33 -8.04 3.91
CA LEU A 49 8.61 -7.56 3.35
C LEU A 49 9.01 -8.32 2.09
N ASP A 50 8.82 -9.64 2.06
CA ASP A 50 9.17 -10.48 0.92
C ASP A 50 8.28 -10.14 -0.29
N VAL A 51 6.97 -10.05 -0.10
CA VAL A 51 6.03 -9.62 -1.15
C VAL A 51 6.32 -8.19 -1.59
N GLY A 52 6.57 -7.28 -0.65
CA GLY A 52 6.94 -5.90 -0.92
C GLY A 52 8.15 -5.81 -1.84
N THR A 53 9.25 -6.46 -1.44
CA THR A 53 10.54 -6.36 -2.14
C THR A 53 10.53 -7.11 -3.47
N GLN A 54 9.99 -8.33 -3.50
CA GLN A 54 10.11 -9.22 -4.66
C GLN A 54 9.02 -8.98 -5.71
N LYS A 55 7.79 -8.64 -5.30
CA LYS A 55 6.64 -8.55 -6.20
C LYS A 55 6.17 -7.12 -6.46
N ILE A 56 6.13 -6.27 -5.43
CA ILE A 56 5.54 -4.93 -5.53
C ILE A 56 6.52 -3.91 -6.08
N VAL A 57 7.74 -3.84 -5.52
CA VAL A 57 8.75 -2.82 -5.85
C VAL A 57 9.04 -2.70 -7.35
N PRO A 58 9.27 -3.79 -8.12
CA PRO A 58 9.58 -3.66 -9.54
C PRO A 58 8.48 -2.98 -10.36
N GLY A 59 7.22 -3.37 -10.12
CA GLY A 59 6.05 -2.78 -10.79
C GLY A 59 5.80 -1.34 -10.34
N LEU A 60 5.93 -1.08 -9.04
CA LEU A 60 5.77 0.26 -8.49
C LEU A 60 6.81 1.24 -9.05
N ILE A 61 8.07 0.82 -9.19
CA ILE A 61 9.12 1.66 -9.82
C ILE A 61 8.75 2.02 -11.27
N SER A 62 8.27 1.04 -12.05
CA SER A 62 7.85 1.28 -13.43
C SER A 62 6.68 2.27 -13.50
N LEU A 63 5.68 2.08 -12.64
CA LEU A 63 4.51 2.95 -12.55
C LEU A 63 4.87 4.37 -12.14
N LEU A 64 5.66 4.53 -11.07
CA LEU A 64 6.09 5.84 -10.58
C LEU A 64 6.90 6.60 -11.64
N ARG A 65 7.82 5.92 -12.34
CA ARG A 65 8.56 6.52 -13.46
C ARG A 65 7.63 7.00 -14.57
N GLY A 66 6.64 6.18 -14.94
CA GLY A 66 5.65 6.53 -15.95
C GLY A 66 4.79 7.73 -15.55
N VAL A 67 4.31 7.77 -14.31
CA VAL A 67 3.52 8.88 -13.78
C VAL A 67 4.33 10.17 -13.74
N ILE A 68 5.55 10.14 -13.19
CA ILE A 68 6.41 11.33 -13.11
C ILE A 68 6.75 11.86 -14.51
N ALA A 69 6.94 11.00 -15.51
CA ALA A 69 7.27 11.42 -16.87
C ALA A 69 6.15 12.21 -17.57
N VAL A 70 4.90 12.15 -17.08
CA VAL A 70 3.73 12.80 -17.69
C VAL A 70 3.07 13.86 -16.80
N LEU A 71 3.59 14.09 -15.59
CA LEU A 71 3.17 15.16 -14.69
C LEU A 71 3.91 16.47 -14.99
#